data_AF-Q71V43-F1
#
_entry.id   AF-Q71V43-F1
#
_cell.length_a   1.000
_cell.length_b   1.000
_cell.length_c   1.000
_cell.angle_alpha   90.00
_cell.angle_beta   90.00
_cell.angle_gamma   90.00
#
_symmetry.space_group_name_H-M   'P 1'
#
loop_
_entity.id
_entity.type
_entity.pdbx_description
1 polymer ?
#
loop_
_entity_poly.entity_id
_entity_poly.type
_entity_poly.pdbx_seq_one_letter_code
_entity_poly.pdbx_strand_id
1 'polypeptide(L)'
;YTEMYEMLTLMSPPLGLGKRCPSKVAYKRLVLMNMPVAEDMTVHFTSTLMALIRTALDIKIAKGGADRQQLDSELQKETLAIWPHLSQKMLDLLVPMPKASDLTVGKIYAAMMIMD
;
A
#
# COMPACT_ATOMS: atom_id res chain seq x y z
N TYR A 1 7.13 7.68 -6.83
CA TYR A 1 7.11 6.53 -5.90
C TYR A 1 8.44 6.42 -5.15
N THR A 2 9.57 6.78 -5.77
CA THR A 2 10.89 6.91 -5.13
C THR A 2 10.89 7.93 -3.99
N GLU A 3 10.29 9.10 -4.19
CA GLU A 3 10.14 10.11 -3.14
C GLU A 3 9.30 9.59 -1.95
N MET A 4 8.28 8.77 -2.23
CA MET A 4 7.52 8.10 -1.16
C MET A 4 8.40 7.13 -0.38
N TYR A 5 9.25 6.36 -1.06
CA TYR A 5 10.21 5.49 -0.39
C TYR A 5 11.18 6.28 0.50
N GLU A 6 11.76 7.35 -0.03
CA GLU A 6 12.62 8.25 0.75
C GLU A 6 11.89 8.81 1.98
N MET A 7 10.68 9.33 1.80
CA MET A 7 9.83 9.79 2.91
C MET A 7 9.66 8.70 3.98
N LEU A 8 9.37 7.46 3.59
CA LEU A 8 9.23 6.34 4.54
C LEU A 8 10.53 6.00 5.27
N THR A 9 11.69 6.15 4.64
CA THR A 9 12.99 5.95 5.31
C THR A 9 13.30 7.04 6.33
N LEU A 10 12.77 8.26 6.14
CA LEU A 10 12.92 9.35 7.09
C LEU A 10 12.00 9.21 8.31
N MET A 11 10.87 8.52 8.16
CA MET A 11 9.95 8.21 9.25
C MET A 11 10.49 7.09 10.13
N SER A 12 10.42 7.27 11.46
CA SER A 12 10.87 6.25 12.41
C SER A 12 9.89 5.07 12.48
N PRO A 13 10.38 3.84 12.73
CA PRO A 13 9.52 2.72 13.13
C PRO A 13 8.69 3.07 14.39
N PRO A 14 7.49 2.48 14.58
CA PRO A 14 6.93 1.35 13.82
C PRO A 14 6.23 1.74 12.50
N LEU A 15 5.87 3.01 12.32
CA LEU A 15 5.07 3.44 11.16
C LEU A 15 5.92 3.57 9.89
N GLY A 16 7.11 4.17 10.00
CA GLY A 16 8.08 4.28 8.91
C GLY A 16 9.03 3.08 8.81
N LEU A 17 10.03 3.22 7.94
CA LEU A 17 11.09 2.23 7.74
C LEU A 17 12.32 2.55 8.60
N GLY A 18 12.64 3.83 8.76
CA GLY A 18 13.86 4.31 9.42
C GLY A 18 15.09 4.28 8.51
N LYS A 19 16.01 5.22 8.76
CA LYS A 19 17.19 5.50 7.90
C LYS A 19 18.16 4.33 7.72
N ARG A 20 18.14 3.35 8.62
CA ARG A 20 19.04 2.19 8.62
C ARG A 20 18.33 0.89 8.23
N CYS A 21 17.12 0.97 7.68
CA CYS A 21 16.37 -0.22 7.26
C CYS A 21 17.06 -0.92 6.08
N PRO A 22 17.36 -2.22 6.16
CA PRO A 22 17.87 -2.98 5.02
C PRO A 22 16.85 -2.99 3.87
N SER A 23 17.31 -2.81 2.63
CA SER A 23 16.44 -2.70 1.45
C SER A 23 15.48 -3.88 1.30
N LYS A 24 15.94 -5.12 1.51
CA LYS A 24 15.08 -6.32 1.42
C LYS A 24 13.93 -6.32 2.44
N VAL A 25 14.16 -5.78 3.64
CA VAL A 25 13.11 -5.63 4.67
C VAL A 25 12.11 -4.56 4.25
N ALA A 26 12.60 -3.44 3.73
CA ALA A 26 11.75 -2.36 3.25
C ALA A 26 10.90 -2.78 2.06
N TYR A 27 11.50 -3.43 1.06
CA TYR A 27 10.81 -3.88 -0.16
C TYR A 27 9.72 -4.89 0.17
N LYS A 28 9.98 -5.84 1.09
CA LYS A 28 8.95 -6.77 1.57
C LYS A 28 7.75 -6.03 2.15
N ARG A 29 7.96 -4.94 2.90
CA ARG A 29 6.87 -4.12 3.44
C ARG A 29 6.12 -3.35 2.36
N LEU A 30 6.84 -2.77 1.38
CA LEU A 30 6.25 -2.05 0.24
C LEU A 30 5.42 -2.97 -0.66
N VAL A 31 5.83 -4.23 -0.81
CA VAL A 31 5.06 -5.27 -1.52
C VAL A 31 3.69 -5.48 -0.88
N LEU A 32 3.62 -5.49 0.44
CA LEU A 32 2.34 -5.63 1.17
C LEU A 32 1.44 -4.39 1.04
N MET A 33 2.01 -3.20 0.87
CA MET A 33 1.27 -1.95 0.78
C MET A 33 0.52 -1.78 -0.56
N ASN A 34 1.10 -2.30 -1.66
CA ASN A 34 0.54 -2.36 -3.02
C ASN A 34 -0.41 -1.21 -3.43
N MET A 35 -0.06 0.04 -3.16
CA MET A 35 -0.79 1.19 -3.69
C MET A 35 -0.54 1.35 -5.20
N PRO A 36 -1.52 1.86 -5.96
CA PRO A 36 -1.34 2.17 -7.38
C PRO A 36 -0.34 3.30 -7.58
N VAL A 37 0.36 3.26 -8.71
CA VAL A 37 1.29 4.28 -9.18
C VAL A 37 0.65 5.00 -10.36
N ALA A 38 0.65 6.33 -10.33
CA ALA A 38 0.12 7.16 -11.40
C ALA A 38 1.07 7.17 -12.63
N GLU A 39 0.59 7.70 -13.76
CA GLU A 39 1.35 7.73 -15.03
C GLU A 39 2.65 8.55 -14.93
N ASP A 40 2.65 9.58 -14.09
CA ASP A 40 3.83 10.41 -13.78
C ASP A 40 4.77 9.75 -12.75
N MET A 41 4.58 8.47 -12.47
CA MET A 41 5.34 7.67 -11.50
C MET A 41 5.17 8.13 -10.05
N THR A 42 4.17 8.96 -9.72
CA THR A 42 3.85 9.36 -8.35
C THR A 42 2.86 8.41 -7.67
N VAL A 43 2.68 8.58 -6.36
CA VAL A 43 1.68 7.84 -5.56
C VAL A 43 0.89 8.83 -4.73
N HIS A 44 -0.41 8.57 -4.55
CA HIS A 44 -1.25 9.47 -3.77
C HIS A 44 -0.90 9.39 -2.28
N PHE A 45 -0.81 10.54 -1.61
CA PHE A 45 -0.46 10.63 -0.19
C PHE A 45 -1.46 9.86 0.69
N THR A 46 -2.76 10.10 0.54
CA THR A 46 -3.81 9.41 1.34
C THR A 46 -3.73 7.89 1.22
N SER A 47 -3.57 7.36 0.00
CA SER A 47 -3.42 5.91 -0.23
C SER A 47 -2.14 5.38 0.40
N THR A 48 -1.06 6.16 0.35
CA THR A 48 0.21 5.80 1.00
C THR A 48 0.05 5.72 2.52
N LEU A 49 -0.54 6.76 3.12
CA LEU A 49 -0.78 6.82 4.57
C LEU A 49 -1.67 5.67 5.02
N MET A 50 -2.76 5.40 4.31
CA MET A 50 -3.68 4.33 4.67
C MET A 50 -3.02 2.95 4.50
N ALA A 51 -2.21 2.75 3.45
CA ALA A 51 -1.43 1.52 3.29
C ALA A 51 -0.41 1.31 4.42
N LEU A 52 0.22 2.37 4.94
CA LEU A 52 1.13 2.27 6.09
C LEU A 52 0.40 1.81 7.35
N ILE A 53 -0.72 2.45 7.66
CA ILE A 53 -1.54 2.13 8.83
C ILE A 53 -2.06 0.70 8.70
N ARG A 54 -2.65 0.35 7.55
CA ARG A 54 -3.17 -0.99 7.26
C ARG A 54 -2.12 -2.08 7.42
N THR A 55 -0.90 -1.83 6.94
CA THR A 55 0.22 -2.79 7.04
C THR A 55 0.76 -2.90 8.46
N ALA A 56 0.85 -1.78 9.20
CA ALA A 56 1.35 -1.77 10.58
C ALA A 56 0.38 -2.47 11.55
N LEU A 57 -0.93 -2.37 11.30
CA LEU A 57 -1.99 -2.97 12.11
C LEU A 57 -2.46 -4.34 11.61
N ASP A 58 -1.88 -4.84 10.52
CA ASP A 58 -2.24 -6.12 9.88
C ASP A 58 -3.73 -6.25 9.49
N ILE A 59 -4.31 -5.19 8.95
CA ILE A 59 -5.75 -5.14 8.61
C ILE A 59 -5.98 -5.70 7.20
N LYS A 60 -6.62 -6.87 7.11
CA LYS A 60 -7.01 -7.51 5.83
C LYS A 60 -5.85 -7.58 4.82
N ILE A 61 -4.61 -7.74 5.28
CA ILE A 61 -3.44 -7.79 4.39
C ILE A 61 -3.37 -9.17 3.74
N ALA A 62 -3.25 -9.20 2.41
CA ALA A 62 -3.08 -10.44 1.67
C ALA A 62 -1.71 -11.06 1.97
N LYS A 63 -1.70 -12.20 2.67
CA LYS A 63 -0.52 -13.01 2.97
C LYS A 63 -0.77 -14.44 2.49
N GLY A 64 0.28 -15.14 2.08
CA GLY A 64 0.22 -16.60 1.86
C GLY A 64 -0.81 -17.08 0.83
N GLY A 65 -0.93 -16.39 -0.31
CA GLY A 65 -1.85 -16.78 -1.40
C GLY A 65 -3.30 -16.33 -1.23
N ALA A 66 -3.61 -15.57 -0.18
CA ALA A 66 -4.92 -14.94 -0.03
C ALA A 66 -5.26 -14.00 -1.21
N ASP A 67 -6.52 -14.01 -1.64
CA ASP A 67 -7.01 -13.13 -2.68
C ASP A 67 -7.08 -11.69 -2.17
N ARG A 68 -6.18 -10.85 -2.70
CA ARG A 68 -6.10 -9.45 -2.32
C ARG A 68 -7.32 -8.64 -2.75
N GLN A 69 -7.91 -8.93 -3.91
CA GLN A 69 -9.09 -8.19 -4.37
C GLN A 69 -10.29 -8.47 -3.47
N GLN A 70 -10.44 -9.72 -3.02
CA GLN A 70 -11.47 -10.08 -2.05
C GLN A 70 -11.27 -9.32 -0.73
N LEU A 71 -10.05 -9.35 -0.17
CA LEU A 71 -9.75 -8.67 1.10
C LEU A 71 -9.92 -7.15 1.01
N ASP A 72 -9.53 -6.54 -0.10
CA ASP A 72 -9.73 -5.10 -0.36
C ASP A 72 -11.23 -4.77 -0.48
N SER A 73 -12.02 -5.62 -1.15
CA SER A 73 -13.48 -5.45 -1.27
C SER A 73 -14.19 -5.56 0.08
N GLU A 74 -13.80 -6.53 0.91
CA GLU A 74 -14.32 -6.65 2.28
C GLU A 74 -13.98 -5.41 3.12
N LEU A 75 -12.74 -4.91 3.03
CA LEU A 75 -12.32 -3.72 3.75
C LEU A 75 -13.09 -2.47 3.29
N GLN A 76 -13.38 -2.33 1.99
CA GLN A 76 -14.24 -1.26 1.49
C GLN A 76 -15.66 -1.33 2.07
N LYS A 77 -16.25 -2.55 2.12
CA LYS A 77 -17.58 -2.76 2.72
C LYS A 77 -17.62 -2.42 4.20
N GLU A 78 -16.62 -2.88 4.97
CA GLU A 78 -16.49 -2.57 6.39
C GLU A 78 -16.29 -1.06 6.62
N THR A 79 -15.51 -0.39 5.77
CA THR A 79 -15.31 1.06 5.83
C THR A 79 -16.61 1.83 5.60
N LEU A 80 -17.40 1.44 4.58
CA LEU A 80 -18.71 2.05 4.31
C LEU A 80 -19.73 1.77 5.42
N ALA A 81 -19.65 0.62 6.10
CA ALA A 81 -20.51 0.34 7.24
C ALA A 81 -20.28 1.30 8.41
N ILE A 82 -19.04 1.75 8.62
CA ILE A 82 -18.67 2.73 9.66
C ILE A 82 -18.98 4.16 9.20
N TRP A 83 -18.67 4.48 7.94
CA TRP A 83 -18.87 5.80 7.35
C TRP A 83 -19.82 5.74 6.13
N PRO A 84 -21.15 5.65 6.36
CA PRO A 84 -22.13 5.41 5.28
C PRO A 84 -22.25 6.57 4.27
N HIS A 85 -21.79 7.77 4.62
CA HIS A 85 -21.81 8.95 3.75
C HIS A 85 -20.47 9.22 3.07
N LEU A 86 -19.49 8.31 3.19
CA LEU A 86 -18.22 8.43 2.51
C LEU A 86 -18.43 8.33 0.99
N SER A 87 -17.89 9.30 0.24
CA SER A 87 -17.97 9.26 -1.22
C SER A 87 -17.13 8.12 -1.79
N GLN A 88 -17.56 7.55 -2.92
CA GLN A 88 -16.82 6.49 -3.61
C GLN A 88 -15.38 6.93 -3.93
N LYS A 89 -15.19 8.19 -4.35
CA LYS A 89 -13.86 8.75 -4.63
C LYS A 89 -12.93 8.70 -3.41
N MET A 90 -13.45 9.02 -2.21
CA MET A 90 -12.65 8.95 -0.99
C MET A 90 -12.40 7.50 -0.59
N LEU A 91 -13.39 6.62 -0.74
CA LEU A 91 -13.24 5.19 -0.48
C LEU A 91 -12.13 4.58 -1.35
N ASP A 92 -12.10 4.91 -2.64
CA ASP A 92 -11.09 4.45 -3.59
C ASP A 92 -9.69 5.01 -3.28
N LEU A 93 -9.59 6.16 -2.60
CA LEU A 93 -8.32 6.68 -2.10
C LEU A 93 -7.85 5.97 -0.83
N LEU A 94 -8.77 5.65 0.09
CA LEU A 94 -8.46 4.96 1.35
C LEU A 94 -8.10 3.49 1.11
N VAL A 95 -8.88 2.80 0.27
CA VAL A 95 -8.69 1.40 -0.08
C VAL A 95 -8.70 1.29 -1.61
N PRO A 96 -7.57 1.54 -2.27
CA PRO A 96 -7.48 1.44 -3.73
C PRO A 96 -7.68 -0.01 -4.18
N MET A 97 -8.47 -0.20 -5.25
CA MET A 97 -8.63 -1.49 -5.93
C MET A 97 -7.98 -1.45 -7.33
N PRO A 98 -6.64 -1.57 -7.42
CA PRO A 98 -5.95 -1.53 -8.71
C PRO A 98 -6.34 -2.74 -9.57
N LYS A 99 -6.47 -2.51 -10.87
CA LYS A 99 -6.68 -3.55 -11.88
C LYS A 99 -5.41 -4.36 -12.09
N ALA A 100 -5.55 -5.53 -12.70
CA ALA A 100 -4.42 -6.40 -13.03
C ALA A 100 -3.37 -5.72 -13.95
N SER A 101 -3.79 -4.79 -14.81
CA SER A 101 -2.93 -4.00 -15.69
C SER A 101 -2.16 -2.89 -14.98
N ASP A 102 -2.63 -2.43 -13.83
CA ASP A 102 -2.12 -1.19 -13.22
C ASP A 102 -0.73 -1.40 -12.64
N LEU A 103 0.15 -0.41 -12.80
CA LEU A 103 1.43 -0.41 -12.11
C LEU A 103 1.19 -0.12 -10.62
N THR A 104 1.81 -0.91 -9.74
CA THR A 104 1.66 -0.76 -8.30
C THR A 104 3.03 -0.77 -7.63
N VAL A 105 3.12 -0.12 -6.48
CA VAL A 105 4.33 -0.14 -5.64
C VAL A 105 4.75 -1.58 -5.37
N GLY A 106 3.80 -2.47 -5.10
CA GLY A 106 4.12 -3.87 -4.84
C GLY A 106 4.69 -4.60 -6.04
N LYS A 107 4.22 -4.35 -7.27
CA LYS A 107 4.81 -4.92 -8.48
C LYS A 107 6.23 -4.40 -8.73
N ILE A 108 6.46 -3.10 -8.55
CA ILE A 108 7.79 -2.48 -8.73
C ILE A 108 8.80 -3.10 -7.76
N TYR A 109 8.50 -3.10 -6.46
CA TYR A 109 9.45 -3.60 -5.46
C TYR A 109 9.60 -5.12 -5.45
N ALA A 110 8.55 -5.87 -5.85
CA ALA A 110 8.70 -7.30 -6.09
C ALA A 110 9.67 -7.59 -7.24
N ALA A 111 9.58 -6.85 -8.35
CA ALA A 111 10.52 -6.98 -9.46
C ALA A 111 11.96 -6.66 -9.03
N MET A 112 12.16 -5.57 -8.27
CA MET A 112 13.49 -5.22 -7.72
C MET A 112 14.04 -6.34 -6.82
N MET A 113 13.21 -6.95 -5.97
CA MET A 113 13.64 -8.09 -5.13
C MET A 113 14.03 -9.34 -5.90
N ILE A 114 13.52 -9.53 -7.12
CA ILE A 114 13.86 -10.68 -7.99
C ILE A 114 15.16 -10.41 -8.74
N MET A 115 15.43 -9.15 -9.09
CA MET A 115 16.65 -8.76 -9.82
C MET A 115 17.90 -8.68 -8.92
N ASP A 116 17.72 -8.41 -7.63
CA ASP A 116 18.79 -8.30 -6.60
C ASP A 116 19.16 -9.64 -5.91
#